data_AF-A0A091BU39-F1
#
_entry.id   AF-A0A091BU39-F1
#
_cell.length_a   1.000
_cell.length_b   1.000
_cell.length_c   1.000
_cell.angle_alpha   90.00
_cell.angle_beta   90.00
_cell.angle_gamma   90.00
#
_symmetry.space_group_name_H-M   'P 1'
#
loop_
_entity.id
_entity.type
_entity.pdbx_description
1 polymer ?
#
loop_
_entity_poly.entity_id
_entity_poly.type
_entity_poly.pdbx_seq_one_letter_code
_entity_poly.pdbx_strand_id
1 'polypeptide(L)'
;MSPRLPLSFALLLPALAGCGDAWVAPAAGSPVPVVAPLAAEPQAAGNQARFVVDGQEFRFSTPGIRRSRARAGEGVLAHSIELANGDNSLYARVVLQVPAGREGLDGDYRAVQLGSPGALGQAGVGEVVLAEETDARRGRRMLPSGSGSIRVRREGADYVVVFDVRGDDLFRAADAGAITGELRFAAGP
;
A
#
# COMPACT_ATOMS: atom_id res chain seq x y z
N MET A 1 -27.70 -36.82 30.00
CA MET A 1 -29.11 -36.63 29.58
C MET A 1 -29.80 -35.85 30.68
N SER A 2 -30.09 -34.58 30.45
CA SER A 2 -30.88 -33.72 31.36
C SER A 2 -31.82 -32.86 30.51
N PRO A 3 -33.05 -32.59 31.00
CA PRO A 3 -34.22 -32.37 30.16
C PRO A 3 -34.39 -30.93 29.66
N ARG A 4 -35.02 -30.83 28.49
CA ARG A 4 -35.58 -29.60 27.91
C ARG A 4 -36.85 -29.21 28.66
N LEU A 5 -37.05 -27.91 28.90
CA LEU A 5 -38.35 -27.32 29.25
C LEU A 5 -38.64 -26.15 28.29
N PRO A 6 -39.79 -26.13 27.61
CA PRO A 6 -40.16 -25.10 26.63
C PRO A 6 -41.30 -24.18 27.11
N LEU A 7 -41.52 -23.08 26.37
CA LEU A 7 -42.80 -22.34 26.16
C LEU A 7 -43.43 -21.71 27.44
N SER A 8 -44.06 -20.54 27.50
CA SER A 8 -44.53 -19.47 26.63
C SER A 8 -45.08 -18.41 27.59
N PHE A 9 -45.20 -17.14 27.19
CA PHE A 9 -46.50 -16.43 27.23
C PHE A 9 -46.37 -15.05 26.57
N ALA A 10 -47.20 -14.86 25.55
CA ALA A 10 -47.48 -13.59 24.90
C ALA A 10 -48.66 -12.89 25.61
N LEU A 11 -48.66 -11.55 25.62
CA LEU A 11 -49.82 -10.66 25.73
C LEU A 11 -49.32 -9.24 25.38
N LEU A 12 -49.51 -8.76 24.15
CA LEU A 12 -50.66 -8.03 23.60
C LEU A 12 -50.87 -6.60 24.14
N LEU A 13 -50.80 -5.68 23.18
CA LEU A 13 -51.06 -4.23 23.10
C LEU A 13 -52.23 -3.67 23.93
N PRO A 14 -52.25 -2.33 24.11
CA PRO A 14 -53.14 -1.53 23.25
C PRO A 14 -52.47 -0.32 22.59
N ALA A 15 -52.95 -0.05 21.38
CA ALA A 15 -52.70 1.15 20.60
C ALA A 15 -53.47 2.36 21.17
N LEU A 16 -52.91 3.56 21.02
CA LEU A 16 -53.69 4.77 20.85
C LEU A 16 -53.05 5.65 19.77
N ALA A 17 -53.91 6.06 18.85
CA ALA A 17 -53.65 6.87 17.69
C ALA A 17 -53.37 8.33 18.06
N GLY A 18 -52.57 8.99 17.22
CA GLY A 18 -52.41 10.44 17.20
C GLY A 18 -51.97 10.86 15.80
N CYS A 19 -52.93 11.26 14.99
CA CYS A 19 -52.72 11.90 13.69
C CYS A 19 -51.90 13.18 13.85
N GLY A 20 -50.96 13.38 12.93
CA GLY A 20 -50.24 14.61 12.72
C GLY A 20 -49.54 14.54 11.38
N ASP A 21 -50.27 14.88 10.32
CA ASP A 21 -49.70 15.19 9.01
C ASP A 21 -48.70 16.35 9.18
N ALA A 22 -47.41 16.03 9.06
CA ALA A 22 -46.38 16.99 8.77
C ALA A 22 -45.71 16.56 7.47
N TRP A 23 -46.17 17.13 6.37
CA TRP A 23 -45.44 17.20 5.12
C TRP A 23 -44.05 17.79 5.40
N VAL A 24 -43.03 16.95 5.49
CA VAL A 24 -41.64 17.38 5.48
C VAL A 24 -41.22 17.43 4.02
N ALA A 25 -41.03 18.65 3.54
CA ALA A 25 -40.44 18.96 2.25
C ALA A 25 -39.13 18.16 2.03
N PRO A 26 -38.77 17.80 0.77
CA PRO A 26 -37.50 17.16 0.50
C PRO A 26 -36.38 18.07 1.01
N ALA A 27 -35.57 17.54 1.94
CA ALA A 27 -34.36 18.20 2.38
C ALA A 27 -33.50 18.47 1.15
N ALA A 28 -33.33 19.76 0.85
CA ALA A 28 -32.38 20.24 -0.15
C ALA A 28 -31.04 19.56 0.10
N GLY A 29 -30.53 18.89 -0.94
CA GLY A 29 -29.32 18.09 -0.87
C GLY A 29 -28.22 18.86 -0.17
N SER A 30 -27.71 18.29 0.92
CA SER A 30 -26.44 18.73 1.48
C SER A 30 -25.41 18.63 0.35
N PRO A 31 -24.70 19.72 0.00
CA PRO A 31 -23.67 19.63 -1.01
C PRO A 31 -22.65 18.61 -0.52
N VAL A 32 -22.54 17.49 -1.25
CA VAL A 32 -21.37 16.63 -1.14
C VAL A 32 -20.17 17.55 -1.37
N PRO A 33 -19.21 17.64 -0.43
CA PRO A 33 -18.01 18.43 -0.70
C PRO A 33 -17.35 17.82 -1.93
N VAL A 34 -17.44 18.54 -3.05
CA VAL A 34 -16.62 18.26 -4.22
C VAL A 34 -15.21 18.51 -3.74
N VAL A 35 -14.48 17.43 -3.48
CA VAL A 35 -13.03 17.49 -3.29
C VAL A 35 -12.50 18.11 -4.57
N ALA A 36 -12.07 19.37 -4.47
CA ALA A 36 -11.38 20.03 -5.56
C ALA A 36 -10.23 19.09 -5.97
N PRO A 37 -10.05 18.79 -7.27
CA PRO A 37 -8.84 18.12 -7.70
C PRO A 37 -7.68 18.95 -7.17
N LEU A 38 -6.86 18.34 -6.30
CA LEU A 38 -5.60 18.92 -5.86
C LEU A 38 -4.91 19.43 -7.12
N ALA A 39 -4.60 20.73 -7.13
CA ALA A 39 -3.88 21.35 -8.24
C ALA A 39 -2.73 20.42 -8.59
N ALA A 40 -2.69 19.96 -9.84
CA ALA A 40 -1.61 19.12 -10.32
C ALA A 40 -0.32 19.92 -10.11
N GLU A 41 0.42 19.58 -9.06
CA GLU A 41 1.77 20.09 -8.89
C GLU A 41 2.50 19.81 -10.20
N PRO A 42 3.25 20.78 -10.76
CA PRO A 42 3.99 20.56 -11.98
C PRO A 42 4.83 19.31 -11.79
N GLN A 43 4.57 18.27 -12.60
CA GLN A 43 5.32 17.02 -12.61
C GLN A 43 6.79 17.38 -12.83
N ALA A 44 7.56 17.42 -11.74
CA ALA A 44 9.00 17.53 -11.84
C ALA A 44 9.47 16.23 -12.52
N ALA A 45 9.95 16.34 -13.76
CA ALA A 45 10.58 15.24 -14.46
C ALA A 45 11.69 14.67 -13.59
N GLY A 46 11.52 13.46 -13.05
CA GLY A 46 12.44 12.90 -12.08
C GLY A 46 11.89 11.68 -11.34
N ASN A 47 12.73 11.11 -10.50
CA ASN A 47 12.40 9.92 -9.74
C ASN A 47 11.50 10.33 -8.58
N GLN A 48 10.40 9.62 -8.39
CA GLN A 48 9.33 10.01 -7.49
C GLN A 48 8.78 8.80 -6.75
N ALA A 49 8.30 9.05 -5.53
CA ALA A 49 7.58 8.08 -4.74
C ALA A 49 6.34 8.75 -4.15
N ARG A 50 5.23 8.01 -4.18
CA ARG A 50 3.98 8.35 -3.51
C ARG A 50 3.50 7.11 -2.79
N PHE A 51 3.15 7.22 -1.52
CA PHE A 51 2.55 6.10 -0.78
C PHE A 51 1.59 6.56 0.29
N VAL A 52 0.64 5.70 0.64
CA VAL A 52 -0.39 5.94 1.64
C VAL A 52 -0.25 4.89 2.73
N VAL A 53 -0.13 5.35 3.98
CA VAL A 53 0.02 4.52 5.17
C VAL A 53 -0.95 5.06 6.22
N ASP A 54 -1.80 4.21 6.77
CA ASP A 54 -2.77 4.57 7.81
C ASP A 54 -3.65 5.79 7.43
N GLY A 55 -3.96 5.94 6.13
CA GLY A 55 -4.75 7.04 5.59
C GLY A 55 -3.97 8.34 5.32
N GLN A 56 -2.69 8.41 5.68
CA GLN A 56 -1.81 9.55 5.40
C GLN A 56 -1.02 9.33 4.10
N GLU A 57 -1.06 10.31 3.19
CA GLU A 57 -0.26 10.32 1.97
C GLU A 57 1.11 10.96 2.22
N PHE A 58 2.15 10.30 1.70
CA PHE A 58 3.51 10.80 1.62
C PHE A 58 3.92 10.88 0.15
N ARG A 59 4.61 11.96 -0.22
CA ARG A 59 5.14 12.17 -1.58
C ARG A 59 6.50 12.82 -1.51
N PHE A 60 7.42 12.35 -2.34
CA PHE A 60 8.69 13.04 -2.57
C PHE A 60 9.24 12.78 -3.98
N SER A 61 10.12 13.67 -4.41
CA SER A 61 10.94 13.50 -5.60
C SER A 61 12.42 13.53 -5.23
N THR A 62 13.26 12.93 -6.07
CA THR A 62 14.71 12.87 -5.85
C THR A 62 15.48 12.81 -7.17
N PRO A 63 16.60 13.53 -7.29
CA PRO A 63 17.44 13.43 -8.48
C PRO A 63 18.20 12.10 -8.54
N GLY A 64 18.38 11.41 -7.41
CA GLY A 64 19.22 10.22 -7.29
C GLY A 64 18.41 8.93 -7.14
N ILE A 65 18.90 7.87 -7.77
CA ILE A 65 18.48 6.49 -7.51
C ILE A 65 19.71 5.69 -7.12
N ARG A 66 19.57 4.86 -6.09
CA ARG A 66 20.57 3.82 -5.83
C ARG A 66 20.04 2.49 -6.36
N ARG A 67 20.84 1.85 -7.22
CA ARG A 67 20.54 0.53 -7.77
C ARG A 67 21.61 -0.45 -7.32
N SER A 68 21.19 -1.65 -6.95
CA SER A 68 22.11 -2.76 -6.75
C SER A 68 21.52 -4.05 -7.29
N ARG A 69 22.40 -4.98 -7.66
CA ARG A 69 22.03 -6.31 -8.10
C ARG A 69 22.85 -7.33 -7.33
N ALA A 70 22.20 -8.38 -6.85
CA ALA A 70 22.84 -9.47 -6.13
C ALA A 70 22.25 -10.81 -6.56
N ARG A 71 23.02 -11.89 -6.44
CA ARG A 71 22.49 -13.24 -6.58
C ARG A 71 21.56 -13.54 -5.41
N ALA A 72 20.32 -13.93 -5.70
CA ALA A 72 19.33 -14.32 -4.69
C ALA A 72 19.17 -15.84 -4.58
N GLY A 73 19.48 -16.57 -5.65
CA GLY A 73 19.41 -18.02 -5.74
C GLY A 73 20.03 -18.52 -7.03
N GLU A 74 19.96 -19.83 -7.27
CA GLU A 74 20.34 -20.40 -8.55
C GLU A 74 19.42 -19.87 -9.66
N GLY A 75 20.01 -19.23 -10.68
CA GLY A 75 19.23 -18.65 -11.77
C GLY A 75 18.35 -17.45 -11.39
N VAL A 76 18.53 -16.83 -10.22
CA VAL A 76 17.71 -15.70 -9.75
C VAL A 76 18.58 -14.53 -9.26
N LEU A 77 18.24 -13.33 -9.72
CA LEU A 77 18.85 -12.06 -9.31
C LEU A 77 17.86 -11.21 -8.51
N ALA A 78 18.32 -10.65 -7.39
CA ALA A 78 17.64 -9.58 -6.69
C ALA A 78 18.07 -8.22 -7.26
N HIS A 79 17.11 -7.44 -7.74
CA HIS A 79 17.30 -6.05 -8.15
C HIS A 79 16.74 -5.14 -7.05
N SER A 80 17.60 -4.37 -6.39
CA SER A 80 17.21 -3.38 -5.38
C SER A 80 17.25 -1.99 -5.99
N ILE A 81 16.16 -1.24 -5.83
CA ILE A 81 16.02 0.15 -6.27
C ILE A 81 15.60 0.97 -5.06
N GLU A 82 16.37 2.01 -4.75
CA GLU A 82 16.15 2.87 -3.59
C GLU A 82 16.02 4.34 -4.00
N LEU A 83 15.02 4.99 -3.41
CA LEU A 83 14.71 6.40 -3.52
C LEU A 83 14.68 7.01 -2.12
N ALA A 84 15.30 8.18 -1.96
CA ALA A 84 15.25 8.97 -0.72
C ALA A 84 15.14 10.45 -1.05
N ASN A 85 14.40 11.21 -0.24
CA ASN A 85 14.39 12.67 -0.33
C ASN A 85 15.72 13.26 0.19
N GLY A 86 15.92 14.58 0.00
CA GLY A 86 17.22 15.23 0.22
C GLY A 86 17.77 15.12 1.64
N ASP A 87 16.91 15.04 2.66
CA ASP A 87 17.28 14.90 4.08
C ASP A 87 17.16 13.46 4.60
N ASN A 88 16.76 12.50 3.74
CA ASN A 88 16.49 11.10 4.07
C ASN A 88 15.36 10.86 5.10
N SER A 89 14.49 11.86 5.34
CA SER A 89 13.30 11.69 6.19
C SER A 89 12.23 10.81 5.53
N LEU A 90 12.23 10.69 4.20
CA LEU A 90 11.37 9.79 3.44
C LEU A 90 12.22 8.87 2.57
N TYR A 91 11.90 7.58 2.61
CA TYR A 91 12.63 6.53 1.91
C TYR A 91 11.68 5.48 1.33
N ALA A 92 12.00 5.00 0.13
CA ALA A 92 11.32 3.87 -0.47
C ALA A 92 12.34 2.96 -1.17
N ARG A 93 12.28 1.66 -0.87
CA ARG A 93 13.04 0.63 -1.56
C ARG A 93 12.10 -0.42 -2.10
N VAL A 94 12.35 -0.87 -3.32
CA VAL A 94 11.77 -2.10 -3.86
C VAL A 94 12.89 -3.07 -4.22
N VAL A 95 12.74 -4.32 -3.79
CA VAL A 95 13.62 -5.43 -4.19
C VAL A 95 12.78 -6.43 -4.99
N LEU A 96 13.21 -6.73 -6.21
CA LEU A 96 12.52 -7.67 -7.10
C LEU A 96 13.43 -8.86 -7.39
N GLN A 97 12.94 -10.08 -7.17
CA GLN A 97 13.64 -11.29 -7.59
C GLN A 97 13.19 -11.69 -9.00
N VAL A 98 14.11 -11.61 -9.96
CA VAL A 98 13.88 -11.90 -11.38
C VAL A 98 14.74 -13.07 -11.85
N PRO A 99 14.28 -13.85 -12.85
CA PRO A 99 15.14 -14.83 -13.49
C PRO A 99 16.42 -14.18 -14.04
N ALA A 100 17.55 -14.85 -13.86
CA ALA A 100 18.81 -14.44 -14.47
C ALA A 100 18.68 -14.43 -16.00
N GLY A 101 19.24 -13.40 -16.65
CA GLY A 101 19.13 -13.20 -18.10
C GLY A 101 17.87 -12.46 -18.56
N ARG A 102 16.94 -12.12 -17.65
CA ARG A 102 15.81 -11.23 -17.98
C ARG A 102 16.31 -9.81 -18.26
N GLU A 103 15.88 -9.22 -19.37
CA GLU A 103 16.33 -7.89 -19.81
C GLU A 103 15.63 -6.72 -19.08
N GLY A 104 14.44 -6.95 -18.52
CA GLY A 104 13.60 -5.92 -17.91
C GLY A 104 13.04 -6.30 -16.53
N LEU A 105 12.39 -5.33 -15.88
CA LEU A 105 11.75 -5.49 -14.57
C LEU A 105 10.22 -5.58 -14.65
N ASP A 106 9.63 -5.34 -15.82
CA ASP A 106 8.18 -5.37 -16.04
C ASP A 106 7.52 -6.67 -15.55
N GLY A 107 6.23 -6.61 -15.23
CA GLY A 107 5.44 -7.77 -14.82
C GLY A 107 4.91 -7.69 -13.39
N ASP A 108 4.27 -8.78 -12.99
CA ASP A 108 3.60 -8.91 -11.71
C ASP A 108 4.44 -9.75 -10.75
N TYR A 109 4.58 -9.25 -9.52
CA TYR A 109 5.34 -9.88 -8.44
C TYR A 109 4.45 -10.02 -7.22
N ARG A 110 4.58 -11.16 -6.54
CA ARG A 110 3.97 -11.33 -5.22
C ARG A 110 4.83 -10.60 -4.19
N ALA A 111 4.21 -9.71 -3.40
CA ALA A 111 4.90 -9.09 -2.28
C ALA A 111 5.04 -10.10 -1.14
N VAL A 112 6.28 -10.29 -0.67
CA VAL A 112 6.66 -11.20 0.40
C VAL A 112 7.84 -10.62 1.18
N GLN A 113 8.10 -11.13 2.38
CA GLN A 113 9.39 -10.97 3.03
C GLN A 113 10.46 -11.81 2.33
N LEU A 114 11.46 -11.19 1.72
CA LEU A 114 12.51 -11.93 0.97
C LEU A 114 13.49 -12.67 1.89
N GLY A 115 13.56 -12.32 3.18
CA GLY A 115 14.33 -13.05 4.19
C GLY A 115 13.66 -14.33 4.70
N SER A 116 12.42 -14.61 4.30
CA SER A 116 11.70 -15.81 4.74
C SER A 116 12.17 -17.06 3.98
N PRO A 117 12.30 -18.24 4.62
CA PRO A 117 12.83 -19.43 3.97
C PRO A 117 12.12 -19.83 2.68
N GLY A 118 10.81 -19.56 2.57
CA GLY A 118 10.00 -19.89 1.40
C GLY A 118 10.11 -18.89 0.23
N ALA A 119 10.80 -17.75 0.42
CA ALA A 119 10.95 -16.69 -0.59
C ALA A 119 12.40 -16.52 -1.09
N LEU A 120 13.37 -17.13 -0.40
CA LEU A 120 14.78 -17.06 -0.80
C LEU A 120 14.99 -17.73 -2.15
N GLY A 121 15.53 -16.99 -3.11
CA GLY A 121 15.83 -17.50 -4.45
C GLY A 121 14.62 -17.80 -5.32
N GLN A 122 13.42 -17.35 -4.95
CA GLN A 122 12.22 -17.50 -5.76
C GLN A 122 12.11 -16.35 -6.78
N ALA A 123 11.98 -16.64 -8.07
CA ALA A 123 11.65 -15.61 -9.06
C ALA A 123 10.17 -15.19 -8.98
N GLY A 124 9.85 -13.95 -9.36
CA GLY A 124 8.47 -13.44 -9.38
C GLY A 124 7.95 -13.00 -8.02
N VAL A 125 8.83 -12.79 -7.05
CA VAL A 125 8.50 -12.17 -5.76
C VAL A 125 9.26 -10.87 -5.57
N GLY A 126 8.78 -10.03 -4.66
CA GLY A 126 9.47 -8.80 -4.29
C GLY A 126 9.11 -8.34 -2.88
N GLU A 127 9.84 -7.35 -2.39
CA GLU A 127 9.64 -6.70 -1.11
C GLU A 127 9.70 -5.18 -1.31
N VAL A 128 8.81 -4.47 -0.64
CA VAL A 128 8.84 -3.01 -0.54
C VAL A 128 9.19 -2.64 0.88
N VAL A 129 10.13 -1.72 1.07
CA VAL A 129 10.45 -1.17 2.38
C VAL A 129 10.31 0.34 2.30
N LEU A 130 9.40 0.89 3.08
CA LEU A 130 9.22 2.33 3.21
C LEU A 130 9.78 2.80 4.55
N ALA A 131 10.17 4.06 4.62
CA ALA A 131 10.44 4.70 5.90
C ALA A 131 9.97 6.14 5.88
N GLU A 132 9.48 6.60 7.03
CA GLU A 132 9.13 7.99 7.28
C GLU A 132 9.66 8.45 8.62
N GLU A 133 10.10 9.70 8.66
CA GLU A 133 10.46 10.42 9.88
C GLU A 133 9.73 11.76 9.89
N THR A 134 8.48 11.74 10.37
CA THR A 134 7.67 12.95 10.56
C THR A 134 8.05 13.78 11.80
N ASP A 135 8.70 13.18 12.79
CA ASP A 135 9.17 13.85 14.01
C ASP A 135 10.49 13.21 14.49
N ALA A 136 11.57 13.99 14.46
CA ALA A 136 12.91 13.54 14.86
C ALA A 136 12.98 13.03 16.32
N ARG A 137 12.04 13.43 17.19
CA ARG A 137 11.96 12.93 18.57
C ARG A 137 11.38 11.53 18.66
N ARG A 138 10.49 11.18 17.73
CA ARG A 138 9.89 9.83 17.61
C ARG A 138 10.82 8.89 16.84
N GLY A 139 11.71 9.47 16.04
CA GLY A 139 12.63 8.75 15.17
C GLY A 139 11.92 8.15 13.95
N ARG A 140 12.70 7.44 13.14
CA ARG A 140 12.23 6.89 11.87
C ARG A 140 11.37 5.64 12.05
N ARG A 141 10.15 5.67 11.50
CA ARG A 141 9.28 4.52 11.38
C ARG A 141 9.64 3.73 10.11
N MET A 142 10.01 2.47 10.28
CA MET A 142 10.21 1.53 9.18
C MET A 142 8.91 0.76 8.87
N LEU A 143 8.62 0.59 7.59
CA LEU A 143 7.39 -0.01 7.08
C LEU A 143 7.75 -1.05 6.00
N PRO A 144 8.23 -2.24 6.39
CA PRO A 144 8.43 -3.34 5.47
C PRO A 144 7.08 -3.86 4.96
N SER A 145 7.04 -4.30 3.71
CA SER A 145 5.89 -4.98 3.14
C SER A 145 5.70 -6.35 3.80
N GLY A 146 4.46 -6.66 4.17
CA GLY A 146 4.07 -8.04 4.41
C GLY A 146 3.65 -8.70 3.10
N SER A 147 2.44 -9.24 3.08
CA SER A 147 1.85 -9.90 1.90
C SER A 147 1.21 -8.90 0.92
N GLY A 148 1.13 -9.23 -0.37
CA GLY A 148 0.42 -8.39 -1.33
C GLY A 148 0.90 -8.54 -2.77
N SER A 149 0.81 -7.44 -3.53
CA SER A 149 1.18 -7.39 -4.95
C SER A 149 2.05 -6.19 -5.27
N ILE A 150 3.00 -6.40 -6.18
CA ILE A 150 3.82 -5.36 -6.80
C ILE A 150 3.70 -5.55 -8.31
N ARG A 151 3.30 -4.50 -9.03
CA ARG A 151 3.22 -4.47 -10.48
C ARG A 151 4.22 -3.48 -11.02
N VAL A 152 5.06 -3.92 -11.94
CA VAL A 152 6.04 -3.09 -12.62
C VAL A 152 5.65 -2.94 -14.08
N ARG A 153 5.53 -1.70 -14.54
CA ARG A 153 5.28 -1.37 -15.95
C ARG A 153 6.36 -0.43 -16.46
N ARG A 154 6.66 -0.53 -17.75
CA ARG A 154 7.53 0.42 -18.43
C ARG A 154 6.68 1.49 -19.10
N GLU A 155 6.97 2.76 -18.84
CA GLU A 155 6.31 3.91 -19.43
C GLU A 155 7.38 4.82 -20.07
N GLY A 156 7.59 4.64 -21.38
CA GLY A 156 8.68 5.32 -22.09
C GLY A 156 10.06 4.97 -21.51
N ALA A 157 10.73 6.00 -20.97
CA ALA A 157 12.06 5.87 -20.36
C ALA A 157 12.03 5.47 -18.88
N ASP A 158 10.85 5.34 -18.27
CA ASP A 158 10.70 5.09 -16.84
C ASP A 158 10.12 3.70 -16.54
N TYR A 159 10.47 3.18 -15.37
CA TYR A 159 9.69 2.15 -14.70
C TYR A 159 8.70 2.81 -13.74
N VAL A 160 7.49 2.25 -13.69
CA VAL A 160 6.47 2.58 -12.70
C VAL A 160 6.12 1.32 -11.92
N VAL A 161 6.34 1.36 -10.61
CA VAL A 161 6.09 0.27 -9.67
C VAL A 161 4.89 0.64 -8.83
N VAL A 162 3.77 -0.05 -9.00
CA VAL A 162 2.57 0.10 -8.19
C VAL A 162 2.52 -1.04 -7.18
N PHE A 163 2.25 -0.76 -5.91
CA PHE A 163 2.15 -1.78 -4.88
C PHE A 163 0.90 -1.62 -4.01
N ASP A 164 0.39 -2.75 -3.55
CA ASP A 164 -0.66 -2.90 -2.53
C ASP A 164 -0.18 -4.02 -1.59
N VAL A 165 0.21 -3.65 -0.37
CA VAL A 165 0.76 -4.57 0.62
C VAL A 165 0.03 -4.45 1.96
N ARG A 166 -0.17 -5.58 2.62
CA ARG A 166 -0.87 -5.72 3.89
C ARG A 166 0.06 -6.27 4.96
N GLY A 167 -0.44 -6.41 6.18
CA GLY A 167 0.24 -7.19 7.20
C GLY A 167 0.19 -8.68 6.93
N ASP A 168 1.07 -9.41 7.62
CA ASP A 168 1.26 -10.86 7.47
C ASP A 168 1.67 -11.56 8.78
N ASP A 169 1.56 -10.86 9.91
CA ASP A 169 2.01 -11.27 11.25
C ASP A 169 3.52 -11.53 11.39
N LEU A 170 4.33 -11.24 10.37
CA LEU A 170 5.79 -11.35 10.45
C LEU A 170 6.43 -10.02 10.85
N PHE A 171 6.02 -8.93 10.19
CA PHE A 171 6.50 -7.58 10.49
C PHE A 171 5.40 -6.57 10.76
N ARG A 172 4.21 -6.83 10.24
CA ARG A 172 3.02 -6.02 10.47
C ARG A 172 1.89 -6.96 10.84
N ALA A 173 1.13 -6.61 11.87
CA ALA A 173 -0.05 -7.36 12.29
C ALA A 173 -0.95 -7.65 11.08
N ALA A 174 -1.49 -8.86 10.96
CA ALA A 174 -2.25 -9.28 9.78
C ALA A 174 -3.46 -8.39 9.46
N ASP A 175 -4.01 -7.71 10.47
CA ASP A 175 -5.11 -6.74 10.35
C ASP A 175 -4.65 -5.29 10.10
N ALA A 176 -3.34 -5.04 10.01
CA ALA A 176 -2.82 -3.72 9.72
C ALA A 176 -3.32 -3.20 8.37
N GLY A 177 -3.66 -1.92 8.34
CA GLY A 177 -4.16 -1.25 7.14
C GLY A 177 -3.26 -1.46 5.93
N ALA A 178 -3.87 -1.53 4.74
CA ALA A 178 -3.11 -1.64 3.51
C ALA A 178 -2.19 -0.43 3.33
N ILE A 179 -0.98 -0.69 2.86
CA ILE A 179 -0.05 0.31 2.39
C ILE A 179 -0.07 0.22 0.86
N THR A 180 -0.44 1.32 0.21
CA THR A 180 -0.50 1.40 -1.25
C THR A 180 0.42 2.50 -1.74
N GLY A 181 0.92 2.39 -2.97
CA GLY A 181 1.78 3.43 -3.51
C GLY A 181 2.28 3.17 -4.92
N GLU A 182 3.04 4.15 -5.39
CA GLU A 182 3.71 4.17 -6.68
C GLU A 182 5.14 4.69 -6.52
N LEU A 183 6.10 3.99 -7.13
CA LEU A 183 7.44 4.50 -7.39
C LEU A 183 7.57 4.69 -8.90
N ARG A 184 8.05 5.85 -9.35
CA ARG A 184 8.45 6.04 -10.74
C ARG A 184 9.92 6.46 -10.78
N PHE A 185 10.67 5.82 -11.65
CA PHE A 185 12.11 6.05 -11.77
C PHE A 185 12.62 5.74 -13.17
N ALA A 186 13.69 6.42 -13.57
CA ALA A 186 14.33 6.18 -14.86
C ALA A 186 14.77 4.69 -15.00
N ALA A 187 14.47 4.09 -16.15
CA ALA A 187 14.85 2.71 -16.48
C ALA A 187 16.35 2.56 -16.84
N GLY A 188 17.04 3.69 -17.04
CA GLY A 188 18.47 3.75 -17.33
C GLY A 188 19.35 3.17 -16.21
N PRO A 189 20.65 2.99 -16.49
CA PRO A 189 21.63 2.43 -15.54
C PRO A 189 21.69 3.23 -14.22
#